data_AF-A0A7C1XGJ4-F1
#
_entry.id   AF-A0A7C1XGJ4-F1
#
_cell.length_a   1.000
_cell.length_b   1.000
_cell.length_c   1.000
_cell.angle_alpha   90.00
_cell.angle_beta   90.00
_cell.angle_gamma   90.00
#
_symmetry.space_group_name_H-M   'P 1'
#
loop_
_entity.id
_entity.type
_entity.pdbx_description
1 polymer ?
#
loop_
_entity_poly.entity_id
_entity_poly.type
_entity_poly.pdbx_seq_one_letter_code
_entity_poly.pdbx_strand_id
1 'polypeptide(L)'
;MARSGKQARTVALQRAANRQWVLKPQDLAVALKLVVLRGRWLSYAALGEAMYLSRYEAHAAVQRLLAARLLAGAGGPPRPVMDALRSFVVHGAPYAYPPVRGELTLGFPTAQAAPPLKGKVDAGEPPPVWPHPEGIVRGQGVLPLYEKLPLAARDDPALYELLALFDALRIGRDRTRELARELLEQRLSAESDRKEAETMDGDVVQIGGQLTVSRKDLEALAKKYHIRRLSLFGSAARGELRPDSDIDLLVEFEPGKAPSLWKATDLQDAFSRLFQGRPVDVASPEILRNPFRRRTIEKDLKVLFDEAA
;
A
#
# COMPACT_ATOMS: atom_id res chain seq x y z
N MET A 1 14.83 -26.20 18.41
CA MET A 1 13.74 -25.53 19.15
C MET A 1 13.63 -24.09 18.69
N ALA A 2 12.79 -23.81 17.68
CA ALA A 2 12.58 -22.47 17.15
C ALA A 2 11.48 -21.76 17.93
N ARG A 3 11.83 -20.67 18.64
CA ARG A 3 10.87 -19.74 19.22
C ARG A 3 10.20 -18.96 18.09
N SER A 4 9.02 -19.42 17.68
CA SER A 4 8.10 -18.65 16.84
C SER A 4 7.66 -17.40 17.61
N GLY A 5 8.10 -16.23 17.18
CA GLY A 5 7.64 -14.94 17.71
C GLY A 5 6.15 -14.77 17.46
N LYS A 6 5.32 -15.05 18.47
CA LYS A 6 3.91 -14.66 18.47
C LYS A 6 3.84 -13.13 18.43
N GLN A 7 3.54 -12.54 17.28
CA GLN A 7 3.05 -11.16 17.21
C GLN A 7 1.87 -11.02 18.18
N ALA A 8 2.00 -10.14 19.17
CA ALA A 8 0.95 -9.91 20.15
C ALA A 8 -0.31 -9.39 19.45
N ARG A 9 -1.41 -10.15 19.54
CA ARG A 9 -2.73 -9.75 19.01
C ARG A 9 -3.21 -8.51 19.77
N THR A 10 -3.69 -7.49 19.04
CA THR A 10 -4.25 -6.27 19.67
C THR A 10 -5.45 -6.62 20.57
N VAL A 11 -5.73 -5.81 21.58
CA VAL A 11 -6.87 -6.01 22.52
C VAL A 11 -8.21 -6.12 21.76
N ALA A 12 -8.35 -5.40 20.64
CA ALA A 12 -9.52 -5.53 19.77
C ALA A 12 -9.58 -6.92 19.11
N LEU A 13 -8.48 -7.43 18.54
CA LEU A 13 -8.40 -8.79 17.99
C LEU A 13 -8.55 -9.88 19.06
N GLN A 14 -8.23 -9.60 20.32
CA GLN A 14 -8.52 -10.50 21.45
C GLN A 14 -10.02 -10.54 21.77
N ARG A 15 -10.73 -9.40 21.73
CA ARG A 15 -12.20 -9.34 21.85
C ARG A 15 -12.93 -10.05 20.70
N ALA A 16 -12.27 -10.20 19.54
CA ALA A 16 -12.76 -10.98 18.40
C ALA A 16 -12.81 -12.49 18.65
N ALA A 17 -12.11 -13.01 19.67
CA ALA A 17 -12.01 -14.44 19.90
C ALA A 17 -13.36 -15.11 20.19
N ASN A 18 -14.38 -14.35 20.62
CA ASN A 18 -15.66 -14.88 21.09
C ASN A 18 -16.87 -14.43 20.27
N ARG A 19 -16.71 -13.64 19.20
CA ARG A 19 -17.83 -13.17 18.36
C ARG A 19 -17.41 -12.95 16.91
N GLN A 20 -18.32 -13.24 15.98
CA GLN A 20 -18.14 -12.92 14.56
C GLN A 20 -18.00 -11.41 14.36
N TRP A 21 -16.99 -11.01 13.58
CA TRP A 21 -16.82 -9.61 13.18
C TRP A 21 -17.60 -9.33 11.91
N VAL A 22 -18.28 -8.18 11.90
CA VAL A 22 -19.12 -7.72 10.80
C VAL A 22 -18.74 -6.29 10.50
N LEU A 23 -18.42 -6.01 9.23
CA LEU A 23 -18.19 -4.63 8.79
C LEU A 23 -19.49 -3.84 8.88
N LYS A 24 -19.39 -2.61 9.36
CA LYS A 24 -20.50 -1.64 9.41
C LYS A 24 -20.42 -0.70 8.20
N PRO A 25 -21.55 -0.13 7.77
CA PRO A 25 -21.57 0.90 6.73
C PRO A 25 -20.56 2.04 6.94
N GLN A 26 -20.40 2.54 8.17
CA GLN A 26 -19.42 3.58 8.51
C GLN A 26 -17.96 3.17 8.27
N ASP A 27 -17.65 1.87 8.34
CA ASP A 27 -16.29 1.36 8.12
C ASP A 27 -15.87 1.54 6.66
N LEU A 28 -16.80 1.41 5.72
CA LEU A 28 -16.56 1.69 4.30
C LEU A 28 -16.16 3.15 4.09
N ALA A 29 -16.88 4.09 4.70
CA ALA A 29 -16.56 5.51 4.60
C ALA A 29 -15.18 5.82 5.20
N VAL A 30 -14.82 5.19 6.32
CA VAL A 30 -13.47 5.29 6.91
C VAL A 30 -12.42 4.72 5.97
N ALA A 31 -12.68 3.59 5.30
CA ALA A 31 -11.75 3.02 4.33
C ALA A 31 -11.50 3.96 3.14
N LEU A 32 -12.56 4.59 2.60
CA LEU A 32 -12.45 5.57 1.53
C LEU A 32 -11.71 6.84 1.98
N LYS A 33 -11.90 7.28 3.22
CA LYS A 33 -11.09 8.38 3.79
C LYS A 33 -9.61 8.04 3.83
N LEU A 34 -9.25 6.80 4.19
CA LEU A 34 -7.85 6.35 4.18
C LEU A 34 -7.25 6.28 2.77
N VAL A 35 -8.06 6.03 1.73
CA VAL A 35 -7.65 6.16 0.33
C VAL A 35 -7.35 7.62 0.00
N VAL A 36 -8.24 8.55 0.36
CA VAL A 36 -8.05 10.00 0.12
C VAL A 36 -6.79 10.53 0.81
N LEU A 37 -6.45 9.99 1.99
CA LEU A 37 -5.26 10.39 2.74
C LEU A 37 -3.93 9.93 2.13
N ARG A 38 -3.93 9.03 1.12
CA ARG A 38 -2.73 8.61 0.37
C ARG A 38 -1.54 8.26 1.25
N GLY A 39 -1.76 7.35 2.20
CA GLY A 39 -0.72 6.90 3.13
C GLY A 39 -0.39 7.85 4.29
N ARG A 40 -0.92 9.09 4.30
CA ARG A 40 -0.86 9.96 5.48
C ARG A 40 -1.75 9.38 6.58
N TRP A 41 -1.16 9.16 7.75
CA TRP A 41 -1.89 8.66 8.90
C TRP A 41 -2.42 9.81 9.77
N LEU A 42 -3.68 9.71 10.17
CA LEU A 42 -4.28 10.55 11.21
C LEU A 42 -4.37 9.75 12.50
N SER A 43 -4.20 10.42 13.64
CA SER A 43 -4.56 9.82 14.92
C SER A 43 -6.05 9.43 14.94
N TYR A 44 -6.45 8.47 15.76
CA TYR A 44 -7.87 8.09 15.85
C TYR A 44 -8.79 9.25 16.27
N ALA A 45 -8.28 10.23 17.03
CA ALA A 45 -9.01 11.43 17.38
C ALA A 45 -9.23 12.32 16.15
N ALA A 46 -8.17 12.61 15.39
CA ALA A 46 -8.25 13.43 14.18
C ALA A 46 -9.05 12.74 13.06
N LEU A 47 -8.95 11.41 12.94
CA LEU A 47 -9.78 10.63 12.02
C LEU A 47 -11.25 10.65 12.44
N GLY A 48 -11.53 10.57 13.74
CA GLY A 48 -12.88 10.72 14.27
C GLY A 48 -13.47 12.09 13.95
N GLU A 49 -12.72 13.17 14.23
CA GLU A 49 -13.09 14.54 13.90
C GLU A 49 -13.38 14.71 12.40
N ALA A 50 -12.45 14.30 11.54
CA ALA A 50 -12.61 14.40 10.09
C ALA A 50 -13.80 13.61 9.54
N MET A 51 -14.25 12.56 10.24
CA MET A 51 -15.36 11.71 9.83
C MET A 51 -16.65 11.99 10.64
N TYR A 52 -16.64 12.98 11.55
CA TYR A 52 -17.73 13.23 12.49
C TYR A 52 -18.14 11.98 13.31
N LEU A 53 -17.16 11.15 13.66
CA LEU A 53 -17.28 9.97 14.51
C LEU A 53 -16.56 10.19 15.84
N SER A 54 -16.96 9.45 16.88
CA SER A 54 -16.15 9.42 18.10
C SER A 54 -14.80 8.73 17.84
N ARG A 55 -13.78 9.06 18.66
CA ARG A 55 -12.46 8.39 18.58
C ARG A 55 -12.57 6.87 18.66
N TYR A 56 -13.54 6.36 19.43
CA TYR A 56 -13.76 4.93 19.65
C TYR A 56 -14.39 4.26 18.44
N GLU A 57 -15.31 4.95 17.76
CA GLU A 57 -15.88 4.47 16.50
C GLU A 57 -14.84 4.43 15.38
N ALA A 58 -14.01 5.48 15.26
CA ALA A 58 -12.92 5.52 14.30
C ALA A 58 -11.92 4.37 14.56
N HIS A 59 -11.51 4.17 15.81
CA HIS A 59 -10.67 3.04 16.18
C HIS A 59 -11.33 1.69 15.83
N ALA A 60 -12.59 1.50 16.23
CA ALA A 60 -13.29 0.24 15.99
C ALA A 60 -13.50 -0.05 14.49
N ALA A 61 -13.75 0.98 13.67
CA ALA A 61 -13.83 0.87 12.22
C ALA A 61 -12.50 0.38 11.63
N VAL A 62 -11.39 1.01 11.98
CA VAL A 62 -10.05 0.59 11.54
C VAL A 62 -9.73 -0.84 11.97
N GLN A 63 -10.08 -1.22 13.21
CA GLN A 63 -9.89 -2.61 13.64
C GLN A 63 -10.70 -3.57 12.76
N ARG A 64 -12.00 -3.31 12.52
CA ARG A 64 -12.84 -4.17 11.68
C ARG A 64 -12.30 -4.30 10.25
N LEU A 65 -11.79 -3.21 9.69
CA LEU A 65 -11.16 -3.23 8.36
C LEU A 65 -9.85 -4.04 8.34
N LEU A 66 -9.02 -3.97 9.40
CA LEU A 66 -7.83 -4.81 9.55
C LEU A 66 -8.20 -6.29 9.64
N ALA A 67 -9.22 -6.63 10.43
CA ALA A 67 -9.71 -8.01 10.56
C ALA A 67 -10.29 -8.55 9.24
N ALA A 68 -10.95 -7.69 8.46
CA ALA A 68 -11.45 -8.00 7.12
C ALA A 68 -10.34 -8.01 6.05
N ARG A 69 -9.08 -7.71 6.41
CA ARG A 69 -7.91 -7.60 5.51
C ARG A 69 -8.08 -6.56 4.40
N LEU A 70 -8.96 -5.59 4.60
CA LEU A 70 -9.10 -4.41 3.74
C LEU A 70 -8.04 -3.36 4.07
N LEU A 71 -7.46 -3.43 5.28
CA LEU A 71 -6.26 -2.72 5.68
C LEU A 71 -5.15 -3.70 6.05
N ALA A 72 -3.90 -3.28 5.86
CA ALA A 72 -2.70 -3.93 6.38
C ALA A 72 -2.11 -3.11 7.54
N GLY A 73 -1.65 -3.78 8.59
CA GLY A 73 -1.12 -3.16 9.81
C GLY A 73 0.22 -3.75 10.29
N ALA A 74 1.00 -4.36 9.40
CA ALA A 74 2.26 -5.01 9.77
C ALA A 74 3.36 -3.97 10.07
N GLY A 75 3.45 -3.50 11.32
CA GLY A 75 4.57 -2.71 11.83
C GLY A 75 4.52 -1.20 11.60
N GLY A 76 3.37 -0.67 11.14
CA GLY A 76 3.20 0.76 10.86
C GLY A 76 1.73 1.19 10.93
N PRO A 77 1.43 2.46 10.58
CA PRO A 77 0.05 2.93 10.53
C PRO A 77 -0.77 2.08 9.54
N PRO A 78 -2.03 1.75 9.86
CA PRO A 78 -2.91 0.99 8.97
C PRO A 78 -3.02 1.64 7.58
N ARG A 79 -2.83 0.84 6.53
CA ARG A 79 -2.93 1.29 5.14
C ARG A 79 -3.91 0.45 4.34
N PRO A 80 -4.65 1.05 3.38
CA PRO A 80 -5.46 0.29 2.43
C PRO A 80 -4.69 -0.79 1.68
N VAL A 81 -5.29 -1.98 1.59
CA VAL A 81 -4.86 -3.01 0.63
C VAL A 81 -5.69 -2.78 -0.63
N MET A 82 -5.13 -2.02 -1.58
CA MET A 82 -5.91 -1.44 -2.68
C MET A 82 -6.65 -2.47 -3.53
N ASP A 83 -6.03 -3.61 -3.87
CA ASP A 83 -6.73 -4.66 -4.65
C ASP A 83 -7.93 -5.25 -3.90
N ALA A 84 -7.75 -5.56 -2.62
CA ALA A 84 -8.82 -6.10 -1.78
C ALA A 84 -9.93 -5.06 -1.57
N LEU A 85 -9.55 -3.80 -1.33
CA LEU A 85 -10.49 -2.71 -1.14
C LEU A 85 -11.24 -2.39 -2.43
N ARG A 86 -10.59 -2.32 -3.58
CA ARG A 86 -11.21 -2.14 -4.90
C ARG A 86 -12.24 -3.23 -5.16
N SER A 87 -11.82 -4.48 -5.05
CA SER A 87 -12.70 -5.63 -5.26
C SER A 87 -13.93 -5.58 -4.34
N PHE A 88 -13.72 -5.27 -3.05
CA PHE A 88 -14.81 -5.14 -2.10
C PHE A 88 -15.73 -3.95 -2.41
N VAL A 89 -15.20 -2.74 -2.63
CA VAL A 89 -15.98 -1.53 -2.88
C VAL A 89 -16.86 -1.68 -4.12
N VAL A 90 -16.33 -2.27 -5.18
CA VAL A 90 -17.04 -2.38 -6.47
C VAL A 90 -18.02 -3.55 -6.47
N HIS A 91 -17.63 -4.72 -5.96
CA HIS A 91 -18.40 -5.95 -6.15
C HIS A 91 -19.09 -6.46 -4.88
N GLY A 92 -18.64 -6.07 -3.69
CA GLY A 92 -19.18 -6.58 -2.41
C GLY A 92 -20.02 -5.55 -1.65
N ALA A 93 -19.49 -4.34 -1.47
CA ALA A 93 -20.06 -3.29 -0.65
C ALA A 93 -21.48 -2.87 -1.05
N PRO A 94 -21.87 -2.80 -2.35
CA PRO A 94 -23.26 -2.48 -2.73
C PRO A 94 -24.28 -3.50 -2.22
N TYR A 95 -23.87 -4.76 -2.00
CA TYR A 95 -24.71 -5.83 -1.45
C TYR A 95 -24.62 -5.92 0.06
N ALA A 96 -23.45 -5.62 0.64
CA ALA A 96 -23.27 -5.58 2.09
C ALA A 96 -24.00 -4.39 2.73
N TYR A 97 -24.10 -3.27 2.00
CA TYR A 97 -24.73 -2.02 2.45
C TYR A 97 -25.78 -1.57 1.42
N PRO A 98 -26.90 -2.31 1.28
CA PRO A 98 -27.92 -1.99 0.32
C PRO A 98 -28.52 -0.60 0.58
N PRO A 99 -28.99 0.11 -0.45
CA PRO A 99 -29.51 1.44 -0.28
C PRO A 99 -30.87 1.41 0.42
N VAL A 100 -31.04 2.33 1.37
CA VAL A 100 -32.35 2.61 1.98
C VAL A 100 -32.85 3.92 1.40
N ARG A 101 -33.97 3.86 0.66
CA ARG A 101 -34.64 5.04 0.11
C ARG A 101 -35.57 5.61 1.18
N GLY A 102 -35.45 6.90 1.44
CA GLY A 102 -36.34 7.66 2.33
C GLY A 102 -37.31 8.54 1.55
N GLU A 103 -38.06 9.39 2.24
CA GLU A 103 -39.03 10.31 1.63
C GLU A 103 -38.38 11.49 0.89
N LEU A 104 -39.20 12.34 0.28
CA LEU A 104 -38.74 13.60 -0.29
C LEU A 104 -38.35 14.57 0.82
N THR A 105 -37.13 15.08 0.77
CA THR A 105 -36.56 15.92 1.84
C THR A 105 -35.50 16.87 1.29
N LEU A 106 -35.08 17.82 2.13
CA LEU A 106 -33.86 18.58 1.93
C LEU A 106 -32.63 17.74 2.31
N GLY A 107 -31.55 17.90 1.55
CA GLY A 107 -30.34 17.13 1.73
C GLY A 107 -29.16 17.54 0.85
N PHE A 108 -28.05 16.83 1.01
CA PHE A 108 -26.85 16.97 0.19
C PHE A 108 -26.97 16.07 -1.06
N PRO A 109 -26.76 16.57 -2.29
CA PRO A 109 -26.83 15.73 -3.49
C PRO A 109 -25.88 14.53 -3.42
N THR A 110 -26.31 13.36 -3.86
CA THR A 110 -25.45 12.16 -3.93
C THR A 110 -25.61 11.47 -5.28
N ALA A 111 -24.90 10.37 -5.51
CA ALA A 111 -24.98 9.57 -6.73
C ALA A 111 -24.85 10.43 -8.01
N GLN A 112 -25.75 10.24 -8.97
CA GLN A 112 -25.77 10.99 -10.22
C GLN A 112 -26.01 12.51 -10.06
N ALA A 113 -26.53 12.96 -8.92
CA ALA A 113 -26.76 14.39 -8.66
C ALA A 113 -25.52 15.12 -8.10
N ALA A 114 -24.46 14.39 -7.80
CA ALA A 114 -23.21 14.91 -7.25
C ALA A 114 -22.02 14.72 -8.21
N PRO A 115 -20.97 15.56 -8.11
CA PRO A 115 -19.69 15.26 -8.74
C PRO A 115 -19.17 13.87 -8.32
N PRO A 116 -18.52 13.13 -9.24
CA PRO A 116 -18.14 13.51 -10.60
C PRO A 116 -19.19 13.16 -11.67
N LEU A 117 -20.36 12.65 -11.27
CA LEU A 117 -21.39 12.16 -12.21
C LEU A 117 -22.35 13.26 -12.67
N LYS A 118 -22.48 14.33 -11.88
CA LYS A 118 -23.31 15.49 -12.21
C LYS A 118 -23.00 16.01 -13.61
N GLY A 119 -24.02 16.05 -14.47
CA GLY A 119 -23.91 16.50 -15.86
C GLY A 119 -23.41 15.43 -16.86
N LYS A 120 -22.98 14.26 -16.39
CA LYS A 120 -22.60 13.11 -17.26
C LYS A 120 -23.74 12.12 -17.47
N VAL A 121 -24.68 12.10 -16.52
CA VAL A 121 -25.88 11.26 -16.51
C VAL A 121 -27.06 12.10 -16.01
N ASP A 122 -28.27 11.70 -16.41
CA ASP A 122 -29.49 12.31 -15.89
C ASP A 122 -29.58 12.11 -14.37
N ALA A 123 -29.74 13.20 -13.64
CA ALA A 123 -29.84 13.19 -12.18
C ALA A 123 -31.13 12.51 -11.69
N GLY A 124 -32.15 12.48 -12.55
CA GLY A 124 -33.53 12.15 -12.20
C GLY A 124 -34.22 13.32 -11.51
N GLU A 125 -35.53 13.41 -11.68
CA GLU A 125 -36.38 14.37 -11.01
C GLU A 125 -37.40 13.60 -10.14
N PRO A 126 -37.30 13.67 -8.80
CA PRO A 126 -36.35 14.46 -8.00
C PRO A 126 -34.95 13.79 -7.86
N PRO A 127 -33.87 14.59 -7.71
CA PRO A 127 -32.51 14.06 -7.60
C PRO A 127 -32.29 13.32 -6.27
N PRO A 128 -31.38 12.33 -6.19
CA PRO A 128 -31.05 11.69 -4.92
C PRO A 128 -30.26 12.62 -3.99
N VAL A 129 -30.64 12.63 -2.71
CA VAL A 129 -29.97 13.43 -1.67
C VAL A 129 -29.77 12.61 -0.38
N TRP A 130 -28.69 12.88 0.35
CA TRP A 130 -28.58 12.47 1.75
C TRP A 130 -29.40 13.42 2.62
N PRO A 131 -30.44 12.94 3.32
CA PRO A 131 -31.27 13.78 4.20
C PRO A 131 -30.41 14.45 5.27
N HIS A 132 -30.44 15.79 5.34
CA HIS A 132 -29.76 16.54 6.38
C HIS A 132 -30.31 17.97 6.46
N PRO A 133 -30.47 18.57 7.66
CA PRO A 133 -30.99 19.93 7.81
C PRO A 133 -30.18 21.03 7.11
N GLU A 134 -28.86 20.87 7.02
CA GLU A 134 -27.96 21.80 6.30
C GLU A 134 -27.96 21.62 4.77
N GLY A 135 -28.67 20.62 4.25
CA GLY A 135 -28.77 20.35 2.83
C GLY A 135 -29.72 21.33 2.13
N ILE A 136 -29.28 21.90 1.00
CA ILE A 136 -30.05 22.92 0.27
C ILE A 136 -30.79 22.37 -0.96
N VAL A 137 -30.64 21.08 -1.28
CA VAL A 137 -31.28 20.46 -2.45
C VAL A 137 -32.46 19.62 -1.99
N ARG A 138 -33.63 19.87 -2.57
CA ARG A 138 -34.82 19.04 -2.37
C ARG A 138 -34.74 17.84 -3.31
N GLY A 139 -34.83 16.64 -2.75
CA GLY A 139 -34.59 15.42 -3.49
C GLY A 139 -35.21 14.16 -2.88
N GLN A 140 -35.06 13.04 -3.57
CA GLN A 140 -35.35 11.72 -3.04
C GLN A 140 -34.33 11.35 -1.97
N GLY A 141 -34.76 11.15 -0.74
CA GLY A 141 -33.88 10.74 0.35
C GLY A 141 -33.21 9.39 0.09
N VAL A 142 -31.91 9.31 0.33
CA VAL A 142 -31.13 8.08 0.38
C VAL A 142 -30.38 8.09 1.70
N LEU A 143 -30.56 7.06 2.53
CA LEU A 143 -29.89 7.02 3.83
C LEU A 143 -28.36 6.95 3.62
N PRO A 144 -27.59 7.86 4.25
CA PRO A 144 -26.14 7.79 4.21
C PRO A 144 -25.61 6.55 4.96
N LEU A 145 -24.35 6.18 4.73
CA LEU A 145 -23.73 5.05 5.44
C LEU A 145 -23.70 5.26 6.96
N TYR A 146 -23.69 6.50 7.43
CA TYR A 146 -23.93 6.85 8.82
C TYR A 146 -24.48 8.27 8.90
N GLU A 147 -25.16 8.60 10.00
CA GLU A 147 -25.95 9.83 10.18
C GLU A 147 -25.18 11.10 9.80
N LYS A 148 -23.93 11.25 10.23
CA LYS A 148 -23.10 12.45 10.02
C LYS A 148 -22.20 12.38 8.78
N LEU A 149 -22.34 11.36 7.93
CA LEU A 149 -21.57 11.23 6.69
C LEU A 149 -21.70 12.46 5.77
N PRO A 150 -22.87 13.09 5.59
CA PRO A 150 -22.98 14.24 4.70
C PRO A 150 -22.07 15.41 5.11
N LEU A 151 -21.84 15.59 6.42
CA LEU A 151 -20.92 16.61 6.96
C LEU A 151 -19.46 16.27 6.65
N ALA A 152 -19.06 15.01 6.90
CA ALA A 152 -17.70 14.54 6.58
C ALA A 152 -17.40 14.65 5.08
N ALA A 153 -18.40 14.38 4.24
CA ALA A 153 -18.29 14.49 2.81
C ALA A 153 -18.19 15.99 2.39
N ARG A 154 -19.02 16.88 2.95
CA ARG A 154 -18.99 18.33 2.64
C ARG A 154 -17.59 18.92 2.87
N ASP A 155 -16.93 18.50 3.95
CA ASP A 155 -15.63 19.04 4.36
C ASP A 155 -14.43 18.42 3.61
N ASP A 156 -14.67 17.39 2.78
CA ASP A 156 -13.65 16.72 1.99
C ASP A 156 -14.18 16.38 0.58
N PRO A 157 -13.93 17.25 -0.41
CA PRO A 157 -14.43 17.07 -1.78
C PRO A 157 -13.99 15.74 -2.43
N ALA A 158 -12.79 15.25 -2.13
CA ALA A 158 -12.30 13.99 -2.69
C ALA A 158 -13.03 12.79 -2.09
N LEU A 159 -13.32 12.84 -0.78
CA LEU A 159 -14.17 11.85 -0.12
C LEU A 159 -15.62 11.94 -0.65
N TYR A 160 -16.15 13.15 -0.86
CA TYR A 160 -17.49 13.37 -1.41
C TYR A 160 -17.69 12.64 -2.73
N GLU A 161 -16.74 12.78 -3.65
CA GLU A 161 -16.80 12.12 -4.95
C GLU A 161 -16.81 10.59 -4.83
N LEU A 162 -15.95 10.01 -3.97
CA LEU A 162 -15.93 8.56 -3.76
C LEU A 162 -17.24 8.03 -3.17
N LEU A 163 -17.81 8.77 -2.21
CA LEU A 163 -19.08 8.41 -1.58
C LEU A 163 -20.26 8.56 -2.54
N ALA A 164 -20.29 9.62 -3.35
CA ALA A 164 -21.29 9.82 -4.39
C ALA A 164 -21.23 8.70 -5.44
N LEU A 165 -20.03 8.30 -5.88
CA LEU A 165 -19.88 7.16 -6.80
C LEU A 165 -20.34 5.85 -6.18
N PHE A 166 -20.01 5.61 -4.90
CA PHE A 166 -20.50 4.43 -4.21
C PHE A 166 -22.03 4.42 -4.12
N ASP A 167 -22.65 5.57 -3.88
CA ASP A 167 -24.10 5.71 -3.91
C ASP A 167 -24.68 5.41 -5.29
N ALA A 168 -24.07 5.92 -6.35
CA ALA A 168 -24.44 5.60 -7.72
C ALA A 168 -24.30 4.11 -8.04
N LEU A 169 -23.32 3.41 -7.47
CA LEU A 169 -23.20 1.95 -7.60
C LEU A 169 -24.36 1.19 -6.97
N ARG A 170 -24.87 1.66 -5.82
CA ARG A 170 -25.95 0.98 -5.09
C ARG A 170 -27.35 1.40 -5.55
N ILE A 171 -27.57 2.64 -6.02
CA ILE A 171 -28.91 3.14 -6.42
C ILE A 171 -29.10 3.32 -7.93
N GLY A 172 -28.02 3.39 -8.71
CA GLY A 172 -28.05 3.75 -10.12
C GLY A 172 -28.64 2.67 -11.02
N ARG A 173 -29.22 3.09 -12.15
CA ARG A 173 -29.58 2.22 -13.28
C ARG A 173 -28.32 1.83 -14.07
N ASP A 174 -28.45 0.93 -15.04
CA ASP A 174 -27.33 0.30 -15.75
C ASP A 174 -26.23 1.28 -16.20
N ARG A 175 -26.58 2.35 -16.93
CA ARG A 175 -25.59 3.35 -17.39
C ARG A 175 -24.90 4.10 -16.25
N THR A 176 -25.65 4.53 -15.24
CA THR A 176 -25.11 5.27 -14.09
C THR A 176 -24.22 4.36 -13.25
N ARG A 177 -24.63 3.11 -13.07
CA ARG A 177 -23.90 2.10 -12.30
C ARG A 177 -22.59 1.70 -13.00
N GLU A 178 -22.61 1.58 -14.33
CA GLU A 178 -21.40 1.29 -15.10
C GLU A 178 -20.39 2.44 -15.01
N LEU A 179 -20.82 3.66 -15.29
CA LEU A 179 -19.94 4.82 -15.20
C LEU A 179 -19.39 5.03 -13.78
N ALA A 180 -20.21 4.79 -12.76
CA ALA A 180 -19.76 4.87 -11.37
C ALA A 180 -18.69 3.80 -11.05
N ARG A 181 -18.85 2.58 -11.60
CA ARG A 181 -17.88 1.50 -11.47
C ARG A 181 -16.55 1.89 -12.08
N GLU A 182 -16.54 2.29 -13.35
CA GLU A 182 -15.33 2.69 -14.07
C GLU A 182 -14.57 3.79 -13.31
N LEU A 183 -15.28 4.83 -12.86
CA LEU A 183 -14.69 5.96 -12.15
C LEU A 183 -14.17 5.60 -10.74
N LEU A 184 -14.76 4.60 -10.07
CA LEU A 184 -14.24 4.07 -8.81
C LEU A 184 -13.00 3.21 -9.05
N GLU A 185 -13.05 2.31 -10.03
CA GLU A 185 -11.92 1.46 -10.39
C GLU A 185 -10.70 2.28 -10.78
N GLN A 186 -10.87 3.33 -11.58
CA GLN A 186 -9.78 4.25 -11.94
C GLN A 186 -9.15 4.90 -10.70
N ARG A 187 -9.97 5.44 -9.79
CA ARG A 187 -9.46 6.09 -8.56
C ARG A 187 -8.77 5.11 -7.61
N LEU A 188 -9.26 3.88 -7.52
CA LEU A 188 -8.71 2.85 -6.64
C LEU A 188 -7.52 2.10 -7.26
N SER A 189 -7.34 2.14 -8.58
CA SER A 189 -6.20 1.51 -9.28
C SER A 189 -5.02 2.47 -9.44
N ALA A 190 -5.26 3.75 -9.69
CA ALA A 190 -4.19 4.75 -9.82
C ALA A 190 -3.30 4.85 -8.56
N GLU A 191 -3.81 4.45 -7.40
CA GLU A 191 -3.03 4.39 -6.16
C GLU A 191 -2.15 3.13 -6.07
N SER A 192 -2.59 2.01 -6.64
CA SER A 192 -1.77 0.79 -6.77
C SER A 192 -0.58 1.06 -7.70
N ASP A 193 -0.85 1.64 -8.87
CA ASP A 193 0.17 1.89 -9.91
C ASP A 193 1.23 2.90 -9.44
N ARG A 194 0.82 3.93 -8.68
CA ARG A 194 1.76 4.88 -8.06
C ARG A 194 2.62 4.24 -6.99
N LYS A 195 2.05 3.33 -6.21
CA LYS A 195 2.80 2.60 -5.19
C LYS A 195 3.80 1.66 -5.84
N GLU A 196 3.45 0.98 -6.94
CA GLU A 196 4.43 0.22 -7.73
C GLU A 196 5.53 1.13 -8.28
N ALA A 197 5.19 2.30 -8.82
CA ALA A 197 6.18 3.28 -9.30
C ALA A 197 7.10 3.85 -8.19
N GLU A 198 6.56 4.20 -7.02
CA GLU A 198 7.33 4.72 -5.87
C GLU A 198 8.15 3.62 -5.19
N THR A 199 7.63 2.38 -5.11
CA THR A 199 8.39 1.25 -4.59
C THR A 199 9.53 0.88 -5.56
N MET A 200 9.33 1.05 -6.87
CA MET A 200 10.38 0.82 -7.88
C MET A 200 11.47 1.90 -7.88
N ASP A 201 11.20 3.14 -7.46
CA ASP A 201 12.20 4.23 -7.45
C ASP A 201 13.02 4.27 -6.13
N GLY A 202 12.41 3.87 -5.00
CA GLY A 202 13.07 3.88 -3.67
C GLY A 202 13.75 2.57 -3.24
N ASP A 203 13.25 1.42 -3.71
CA ASP A 203 13.75 0.09 -3.30
C ASP A 203 14.64 -0.58 -4.35
N VAL A 204 15.25 0.18 -5.26
CA VAL A 204 16.11 -0.37 -6.32
C VAL A 204 17.56 0.05 -6.14
N VAL A 205 18.47 -0.92 -6.28
CA VAL A 205 19.92 -0.70 -6.38
C VAL A 205 20.35 -0.90 -7.83
N GLN A 206 21.04 0.10 -8.37
CA GLN A 206 21.62 0.07 -9.71
C GLN A 206 23.04 -0.53 -9.67
N ILE A 207 23.22 -1.66 -10.34
CA ILE A 207 24.49 -2.36 -10.56
C ILE A 207 24.98 -2.02 -11.96
N GLY A 208 26.16 -1.41 -12.10
CA GLY A 208 26.71 -1.03 -13.40
C GLY A 208 25.90 -0.04 -14.24
N GLY A 209 24.89 0.63 -13.65
CA GLY A 209 24.05 1.61 -14.35
C GLY A 209 23.06 1.01 -15.36
N GLN A 210 23.00 -0.31 -15.47
CA GLN A 210 22.16 -1.04 -16.43
C GLN A 210 21.34 -2.14 -15.79
N LEU A 211 21.79 -2.67 -14.64
CA LEU A 211 21.11 -3.75 -13.93
C LEU A 211 20.41 -3.22 -12.69
N THR A 212 19.12 -3.49 -12.61
CA THR A 212 18.21 -3.05 -11.54
C THR A 212 17.91 -4.24 -10.64
N VAL A 213 18.23 -4.14 -9.35
CA VAL A 213 17.91 -5.16 -8.34
C VAL A 213 17.14 -4.58 -7.17
N SER A 214 16.28 -5.38 -6.54
CA SER A 214 15.58 -4.95 -5.32
C SER A 214 16.56 -4.86 -4.16
N ARG A 215 16.61 -3.69 -3.50
CA ARG A 215 17.34 -3.44 -2.25
C ARG A 215 16.93 -4.43 -1.17
N LYS A 216 15.63 -4.73 -1.07
CA LYS A 216 15.09 -5.67 -0.08
C LYS A 216 15.59 -7.09 -0.30
N ASP A 217 15.66 -7.55 -1.54
CA ASP A 217 16.18 -8.88 -1.86
C ASP A 217 17.70 -8.96 -1.62
N LEU A 218 18.41 -7.88 -1.94
CA LEU A 218 19.84 -7.74 -1.64
C LEU A 218 20.11 -7.78 -0.12
N GLU A 219 19.33 -7.05 0.67
CA GLU A 219 19.40 -7.09 2.14
C GLU A 219 19.01 -8.46 2.72
N ALA A 220 18.01 -9.13 2.15
CA ALA A 220 17.60 -10.46 2.58
C ALA A 220 18.71 -11.49 2.35
N LEU A 221 19.41 -11.42 1.20
CA LEU A 221 20.60 -12.24 0.96
C LEU A 221 21.74 -11.87 1.90
N ALA A 222 22.03 -10.58 2.09
CA ALA A 222 23.08 -10.13 3.00
C ALA A 222 22.89 -10.69 4.42
N LYS A 223 21.66 -10.59 4.96
CA LYS A 223 21.31 -11.16 6.27
C LYS A 223 21.38 -12.69 6.30
N LYS A 224 20.92 -13.37 5.24
CA LYS A 224 20.94 -14.84 5.15
C LYS A 224 22.37 -15.40 5.20
N TYR A 225 23.33 -14.69 4.61
CA TYR A 225 24.72 -15.12 4.52
C TYR A 225 25.65 -14.42 5.52
N HIS A 226 25.10 -13.68 6.50
CA HIS A 226 25.87 -12.96 7.53
C HIS A 226 26.91 -12.00 6.94
N ILE A 227 26.53 -11.30 5.87
CA ILE A 227 27.35 -10.29 5.21
C ILE A 227 27.21 -9.00 6.01
N ARG A 228 28.33 -8.53 6.55
CA ARG A 228 28.44 -7.23 7.21
C ARG A 228 28.50 -6.09 6.19
N ARG A 229 29.28 -6.29 5.12
CA ARG A 229 29.45 -5.28 4.06
C ARG A 229 29.55 -5.94 2.70
N LEU A 230 28.79 -5.42 1.73
CA LEU A 230 28.79 -5.84 0.34
C LEU A 230 29.16 -4.65 -0.54
N SER A 231 30.20 -4.80 -1.35
CA SER A 231 30.62 -3.77 -2.28
C SER A 231 30.80 -4.33 -3.69
N LEU A 232 30.45 -3.54 -4.68
CA LEU A 232 30.74 -3.78 -6.08
C LEU A 232 32.12 -3.23 -6.41
N PHE A 233 32.90 -3.97 -7.20
CA PHE A 233 34.14 -3.46 -7.80
C PHE A 233 34.21 -3.83 -9.28
N GLY A 234 35.33 -3.52 -9.93
CA GLY A 234 35.56 -3.92 -11.32
C GLY A 234 34.71 -3.15 -12.34
N SER A 235 34.44 -3.79 -13.48
CA SER A 235 33.71 -3.20 -14.62
C SER A 235 32.30 -2.74 -14.22
N ALA A 236 31.65 -3.48 -13.32
CA ALA A 236 30.34 -3.17 -12.79
C ALA A 236 30.35 -1.89 -11.93
N ALA A 237 31.42 -1.60 -11.20
CA ALA A 237 31.49 -0.38 -10.41
C ALA A 237 31.83 0.86 -11.26
N ARG A 238 32.57 0.67 -12.36
CA ARG A 238 32.90 1.72 -13.34
C ARG A 238 31.78 2.02 -14.36
N GLY A 239 30.70 1.23 -14.37
CA GLY A 239 29.62 1.40 -15.34
C GLY A 239 29.96 0.88 -16.76
N GLU A 240 30.98 0.04 -16.87
CA GLU A 240 31.47 -0.55 -18.13
C GLU A 240 30.99 -2.00 -18.32
N LEU A 241 29.85 -2.35 -17.69
CA LEU A 241 29.34 -3.72 -17.68
C LEU A 241 28.92 -4.14 -19.10
N ARG A 242 29.54 -5.17 -19.67
CA ARG A 242 29.08 -5.77 -20.93
C ARG A 242 28.03 -6.86 -20.68
N PRO A 243 27.24 -7.26 -21.69
CA PRO A 243 26.25 -8.32 -21.55
C PRO A 243 26.82 -9.67 -21.08
N ASP A 244 28.09 -9.95 -21.39
CA ASP A 244 28.83 -11.17 -21.06
C ASP A 244 29.75 -11.03 -19.83
N SER A 245 29.80 -9.85 -19.22
CA SER A 245 30.67 -9.60 -18.06
C SER A 245 30.15 -10.24 -16.79
N ASP A 246 31.09 -10.75 -16.00
CA ASP A 246 30.91 -11.13 -14.61
C ASP A 246 30.68 -9.91 -13.70
N ILE A 247 30.07 -10.16 -12.55
CA ILE A 247 29.85 -9.16 -11.51
C ILE A 247 30.78 -9.46 -10.34
N ASP A 248 31.73 -8.57 -10.14
CA ASP A 248 32.72 -8.65 -9.06
C ASP A 248 32.17 -8.09 -7.74
N LEU A 249 32.01 -8.96 -6.74
CA LEU A 249 31.54 -8.60 -5.40
C LEU A 249 32.61 -8.79 -4.34
N LEU A 250 32.85 -7.74 -3.55
CA LEU A 250 33.67 -7.81 -2.34
C LEU A 250 32.74 -8.00 -1.14
N VAL A 251 32.91 -9.11 -0.43
CA VAL A 251 32.03 -9.51 0.68
C VAL A 251 32.81 -9.56 1.98
N GLU A 252 32.44 -8.71 2.93
CA GLU A 252 32.90 -8.78 4.32
C GLU A 252 31.84 -9.47 5.17
N PHE A 253 32.20 -10.56 5.85
CA PHE A 253 31.30 -11.30 6.73
C PHE A 253 31.39 -10.80 8.18
N GLU A 254 30.33 -11.05 8.95
CA GLU A 254 30.37 -10.88 10.41
C GLU A 254 31.53 -11.70 11.03
N PRO A 255 32.21 -11.18 12.08
CA PRO A 255 33.31 -11.89 12.73
C PRO A 255 32.93 -13.30 13.20
N GLY A 256 33.67 -14.32 12.75
CA GLY A 256 33.44 -15.72 13.13
C GLY A 256 32.24 -16.39 12.43
N LYS A 257 31.59 -15.72 11.48
CA LYS A 257 30.47 -16.25 10.68
C LYS A 257 30.83 -16.51 9.22
N ALA A 258 32.10 -16.36 8.85
CA ALA A 258 32.58 -16.61 7.49
C ALA A 258 32.18 -18.04 7.02
N PRO A 259 31.64 -18.18 5.80
CA PRO A 259 31.20 -19.49 5.31
C PRO A 259 32.38 -20.46 5.15
N SER A 260 32.14 -21.76 5.33
CA SER A 260 33.08 -22.82 4.94
C SER A 260 33.22 -22.87 3.41
N LEU A 261 34.32 -23.45 2.89
CA LEU A 261 34.64 -23.55 1.44
C LEU A 261 33.45 -23.98 0.56
N TRP A 262 32.55 -24.83 1.08
CA TRP A 262 31.36 -25.34 0.37
C TRP A 262 30.19 -24.35 0.24
N LYS A 263 30.17 -23.27 1.03
CA LYS A 263 29.10 -22.24 1.01
C LYS A 263 29.39 -21.07 0.08
N ALA A 264 30.62 -20.98 -0.46
CA ALA A 264 31.02 -19.91 -1.39
C ALA A 264 30.33 -20.05 -2.76
N THR A 265 30.16 -21.29 -3.24
CA THR A 265 29.41 -21.60 -4.48
C THR A 265 27.92 -21.29 -4.34
N ASP A 266 27.30 -21.64 -3.20
CA ASP A 266 25.89 -21.31 -2.93
C ASP A 266 25.65 -19.80 -2.87
N LEU A 267 26.64 -19.03 -2.42
CA LEU A 267 26.60 -17.59 -2.36
C LEU A 267 26.67 -16.97 -3.76
N GLN A 268 27.60 -17.46 -4.60
CA GLN A 268 27.73 -17.06 -6.00
C GLN A 268 26.44 -17.35 -6.77
N ASP A 269 25.85 -18.54 -6.62
CA ASP A 269 24.60 -18.92 -7.28
C ASP A 269 23.39 -18.09 -6.83
N ALA A 270 23.36 -17.70 -5.55
CA ALA A 270 22.30 -16.87 -5.00
C ALA A 270 22.37 -15.43 -5.54
N PHE A 271 23.57 -14.85 -5.58
CA PHE A 271 23.78 -13.54 -6.18
C PHE A 271 23.61 -13.56 -7.69
N SER A 272 24.04 -14.63 -8.37
CA SER A 272 23.82 -14.81 -9.81
C SER A 272 22.34 -14.78 -10.15
N ARG A 273 21.51 -15.51 -9.39
CA ARG A 273 20.05 -15.46 -9.54
C ARG A 273 19.48 -14.06 -9.29
N LEU A 274 19.98 -13.35 -8.28
CA LEU A 274 19.56 -11.97 -8.02
C LEU A 274 19.95 -11.03 -9.18
N PHE A 275 21.08 -11.29 -9.83
CA PHE A 275 21.59 -10.52 -10.97
C PHE A 275 21.18 -11.10 -12.33
N GLN A 276 19.96 -11.65 -12.42
CA GLN A 276 19.37 -12.13 -13.67
C GLN A 276 20.16 -13.26 -14.35
N GLY A 277 20.83 -14.10 -13.56
CA GLY A 277 21.60 -15.27 -14.03
C GLY A 277 23.02 -14.95 -14.50
N ARG A 278 23.53 -13.73 -14.27
CA ARG A 278 24.91 -13.37 -14.63
C ARG A 278 25.93 -14.08 -13.74
N PRO A 279 27.12 -14.44 -14.26
CA PRO A 279 28.20 -14.97 -13.44
C PRO A 279 28.62 -13.94 -12.38
N VAL A 280 28.89 -14.42 -11.16
CA VAL A 280 29.30 -13.57 -10.03
C VAL A 280 30.61 -14.09 -9.48
N ASP A 281 31.62 -13.24 -9.42
CA ASP A 281 32.85 -13.53 -8.68
C ASP A 281 32.77 -12.91 -7.29
N VAL A 282 33.11 -13.68 -6.26
CA VAL A 282 33.01 -13.27 -4.87
C VAL A 282 34.41 -13.27 -4.26
N ALA A 283 34.90 -12.09 -3.93
CA ALA A 283 36.19 -11.89 -3.29
C ALA A 283 36.04 -11.58 -1.80
N SER A 284 36.99 -12.08 -1.00
CA SER A 284 37.13 -11.72 0.41
C SER A 284 38.04 -10.49 0.57
N PRO A 285 37.96 -9.74 1.70
CA PRO A 285 38.81 -8.57 1.96
C PRO A 285 40.30 -8.89 1.98
N GLU A 286 40.69 -10.16 2.09
CA GLU A 286 42.08 -10.59 2.03
C GLU A 286 42.74 -10.28 0.69
N ILE A 287 41.97 -10.19 -0.39
CA ILE A 287 42.48 -9.82 -1.72
C ILE A 287 43.10 -8.41 -1.74
N LEU A 288 42.65 -7.54 -0.83
CA LEU A 288 43.17 -6.19 -0.64
C LEU A 288 44.53 -6.18 0.07
N ARG A 289 45.02 -7.30 0.61
CA ARG A 289 46.38 -7.34 1.19
C ARG A 289 47.46 -7.10 0.13
N ASN A 290 47.19 -7.41 -1.14
CA ASN A 290 48.08 -7.11 -2.25
C ASN A 290 48.06 -5.59 -2.56
N PRO A 291 49.19 -4.86 -2.40
CA PRO A 291 49.25 -3.41 -2.58
C PRO A 291 48.80 -2.93 -3.98
N PHE A 292 49.04 -3.73 -5.02
CA PHE A 292 48.66 -3.40 -6.39
C PHE A 292 47.15 -3.52 -6.60
N ARG A 293 46.54 -4.62 -6.12
CA ARG A 293 45.09 -4.83 -6.22
C ARG A 293 44.31 -3.86 -5.33
N ARG A 294 44.83 -3.54 -4.15
CA ARG A 294 44.24 -2.55 -3.23
C ARG A 294 44.04 -1.19 -3.90
N ARG A 295 45.08 -0.65 -4.54
CA ARG A 295 45.03 0.67 -5.21
C ARG A 295 43.99 0.74 -6.32
N THR A 296 43.75 -0.36 -7.03
CA THR A 296 42.77 -0.44 -8.11
C THR A 296 41.35 -0.64 -7.56
N ILE A 297 41.16 -1.52 -6.58
CA ILE A 297 39.83 -1.88 -6.07
C ILE A 297 39.25 -0.81 -5.16
N GLU A 298 40.05 -0.19 -4.27
CA GLU A 298 39.55 0.82 -3.32
C GLU A 298 39.06 2.10 -4.02
N LYS A 299 39.66 2.45 -5.16
CA LYS A 299 39.31 3.68 -5.90
C LYS A 299 37.93 3.58 -6.57
N ASP A 300 37.55 2.39 -7.01
CA ASP A 300 36.32 2.13 -7.76
C ASP A 300 35.26 1.42 -6.90
N LEU A 301 35.44 1.35 -5.57
CA LEU A 301 34.57 0.57 -4.70
C LEU A 301 33.21 1.25 -4.52
N LYS A 302 32.12 0.58 -4.90
CA LYS A 302 30.75 1.07 -4.68
C LYS A 302 30.04 0.20 -3.66
N VAL A 303 29.74 0.76 -2.50
CA VAL A 303 29.02 0.03 -1.42
C VAL A 303 27.57 -0.20 -1.83
N LEU A 304 27.13 -1.46 -1.76
CA LEU A 304 25.74 -1.87 -2.05
C LEU A 304 24.95 -2.09 -0.76
N PHE A 305 25.61 -2.60 0.27
CA PHE A 305 25.04 -2.84 1.61
C PHE A 305 26.12 -2.68 2.68
N ASP A 306 25.75 -2.07 3.80
CA ASP A 306 26.58 -1.95 5.00
C ASP A 306 25.66 -2.04 6.22
N GLU A 307 25.94 -2.97 7.12
CA GLU A 307 25.17 -3.14 8.36
C GLU A 307 25.41 -1.99 9.37
N ALA A 308 26.49 -1.24 9.20
CA ALA A 308 26.89 -0.14 10.10
C ALA A 308 26.40 1.26 9.66
N ALA A 309 25.57 1.36 8.62
CA ALA A 309 25.08 2.63 8.05
C ALA A 309 23.61 2.93 8.39
#